data_AF-A0A1F4Y9E2-F1
#
_entry.id   AF-A0A1F4Y9E2-F1
#
_cell.length_a   1.000
_cell.length_b   1.000
_cell.length_c   1.000
_cell.angle_alpha   90.00
_cell.angle_beta   90.00
_cell.angle_gamma   90.00
#
_symmetry.space_group_name_H-M   'P 1'
#
loop_
_entity.id
_entity.type
_entity.pdbx_description
1 polymer ?
#
loop_
_entity_poly.entity_id
_entity_poly.type
_entity_poly.pdbx_seq_one_letter_code
_entity_poly.pdbx_strand_id
1 'polypeptide(L)'
;MSEGQKLQFVEPSAQAFVDALLGLPAPVSAVLVGEGLLATEIAAKATASGVALDTHPHLPKAAALGQTRFLVLTEQDGDRLGEQLLDCLDLTDIRVIAPVTARHFSRMPLFVVSIPKAGTHLVYELAQALGYAPGVELPDFPKPQTWYCVEYSNSHTVARDFFVDTVRRAPFGNRHHPITRSPVLFAYRHPLDILVSEAHYYHRDGKTAFAGYLDGLDFDGRVQRLMDDEWLLGSLRQRVGGFLPWLSFPNVIPASFEELVGAAGGGSAAAQHRLIWSILLKLQVDGCVAEVAARVFNKDSATFREGKIGVWRSQLSPALGKQLAERCGDIVTAFGYSTKTDADLLPAMAAQHAARPLRYASEDFDRMPMTVVPDFMGCNLVRYAKQFYAVPRSAGAVAINGLSAERLARLPVAATLSELKAILLIGRKAHDRQLARIADAGNVLAAGSETLAYWKECDTPCVFEEYKGYNLVAWRGRFLALRRSIGPVDLTHDISALMARHALEDVLASHDVDDLISHIDGISSAMRLASELSAQLGELRKAQGLASERLELERVEQAKREADLEHRIDVLEGNAFVRLGRFVSGLFRRKT
;
A
#
# COMPACT_ATOMS: atom_id res chain seq x y z
N MET A 1 -16.92 -8.26 38.54
CA MET A 1 -16.95 -7.33 37.39
C MET A 1 -17.63 -8.07 36.26
N SER A 2 -18.67 -7.52 35.63
CA SER A 2 -19.23 -8.18 34.43
C SER A 2 -18.10 -8.31 33.41
N GLU A 3 -17.86 -9.52 32.90
CA GLU A 3 -16.88 -9.76 31.83
C GLU A 3 -17.33 -9.15 30.49
N GLY A 4 -18.53 -8.58 30.43
CA GLY A 4 -19.11 -7.97 29.23
C GLY A 4 -19.47 -8.99 28.15
N GLN A 5 -19.76 -8.49 26.95
CA GLN A 5 -19.96 -9.31 25.76
C GLN A 5 -18.60 -9.80 25.24
N LYS A 6 -18.47 -11.11 25.02
CA LYS A 6 -17.24 -11.73 24.54
C LYS A 6 -17.53 -12.77 23.47
N LEU A 7 -16.71 -12.79 22.42
CA LEU A 7 -16.76 -13.77 21.35
C LEU A 7 -15.43 -14.53 21.32
N GLN A 8 -15.52 -15.85 21.18
CA GLN A 8 -14.38 -16.75 21.08
C GLN A 8 -14.63 -17.74 19.95
N PHE A 9 -13.65 -17.92 19.08
CA PHE A 9 -13.64 -18.91 18.02
C PHE A 9 -12.69 -20.06 18.37
N VAL A 10 -13.11 -21.28 18.04
CA VAL A 10 -12.33 -22.51 18.26
C VAL A 10 -12.32 -23.38 17.01
N GLU A 11 -11.36 -24.28 16.89
CA GLU A 11 -11.39 -25.29 15.81
C GLU A 11 -12.69 -26.09 15.86
N PRO A 12 -13.30 -26.46 14.70
CA PRO A 12 -14.59 -27.15 14.64
C PRO A 12 -14.48 -28.63 15.06
N SER A 13 -14.12 -28.86 16.33
CA SER A 13 -13.95 -30.18 16.92
C SER A 13 -14.51 -30.20 18.34
N ALA A 14 -15.12 -31.31 18.75
CA ALA A 14 -15.72 -31.43 20.07
C ALA A 14 -14.71 -31.21 21.22
N GLN A 15 -13.43 -31.58 21.02
CA GLN A 15 -12.39 -31.32 22.03
C GLN A 15 -12.18 -29.83 22.25
N ALA A 16 -11.99 -29.04 21.18
CA ALA A 16 -11.69 -27.62 21.31
C ALA A 16 -12.82 -26.83 21.99
N PHE A 17 -14.09 -27.18 21.70
CA PHE A 17 -15.24 -26.60 22.39
C PHE A 17 -15.28 -26.97 23.88
N VAL A 18 -15.03 -28.23 24.22
CA VAL A 18 -15.01 -28.66 25.64
C VAL A 18 -13.86 -28.01 26.39
N ASP A 19 -12.67 -27.88 25.79
CA ASP A 19 -11.54 -27.19 26.41
C ASP A 19 -11.87 -25.70 26.68
N ALA A 20 -12.53 -25.04 25.72
CA ALA A 20 -12.98 -23.67 25.89
C ALA A 20 -14.03 -23.54 27.01
N LEU A 21 -14.96 -24.49 27.13
CA LEU A 21 -15.95 -24.54 28.21
C LEU A 21 -15.32 -24.81 29.59
N LEU A 22 -14.34 -25.71 29.67
CA LEU A 22 -13.61 -26.03 30.91
C LEU A 22 -12.73 -24.88 31.38
N GLY A 23 -12.32 -23.98 30.48
CA GLY A 23 -11.61 -22.74 30.82
C GLY A 23 -12.49 -21.66 31.44
N LEU A 24 -13.81 -21.87 31.56
CA LEU A 24 -14.75 -20.90 32.13
C LEU A 24 -14.86 -21.06 33.67
N PRO A 25 -15.15 -19.98 34.41
CA PRO A 25 -15.36 -20.06 35.86
C PRO A 25 -16.61 -20.88 36.20
N ALA A 26 -16.44 -21.92 37.03
CA ALA A 26 -17.51 -22.80 37.47
C ALA A 26 -18.49 -22.11 38.48
N PRO A 27 -19.78 -22.51 38.52
CA PRO A 27 -20.45 -23.51 37.67
C PRO A 27 -20.86 -22.93 36.30
N VAL A 28 -20.69 -23.72 35.24
CA VAL A 28 -21.03 -23.34 33.85
C VAL A 28 -22.37 -23.97 33.48
N SER A 29 -23.40 -23.14 33.27
CA SER A 29 -24.60 -23.51 32.52
C SER A 29 -24.51 -22.85 31.15
N ALA A 30 -24.42 -23.65 30.09
CA ALA A 30 -24.29 -23.15 28.73
C ALA A 30 -25.37 -23.72 27.82
N VAL A 31 -25.77 -22.93 26.83
CA VAL A 31 -26.71 -23.34 25.79
C VAL A 31 -25.93 -23.72 24.54
N LEU A 32 -26.11 -24.95 24.06
CA LEU A 32 -25.56 -25.43 22.80
C LEU A 32 -26.60 -25.24 21.70
N VAL A 33 -26.25 -24.54 20.63
CA VAL A 33 -27.13 -24.28 19.49
C VAL A 33 -26.58 -24.92 18.22
N GLY A 34 -27.43 -25.73 17.61
CA GLY A 34 -27.23 -26.33 16.30
C GLY A 34 -27.46 -27.83 16.30
N GLU A 35 -27.37 -28.42 15.12
CA GLU A 35 -27.71 -29.81 14.86
C GLU A 35 -26.53 -30.55 14.21
N GLY A 36 -26.66 -31.87 14.09
CA GLY A 36 -25.70 -32.71 13.38
C GLY A 36 -24.56 -33.23 14.25
N LEU A 37 -23.51 -33.71 13.58
CA LEU A 37 -22.46 -34.52 14.21
C LEU A 37 -21.67 -33.73 15.26
N LEU A 38 -21.24 -32.50 14.93
CA LEU A 38 -20.43 -31.68 15.82
C LEU A 38 -21.19 -31.33 17.11
N ALA A 39 -22.45 -30.91 17.02
CA ALA A 39 -23.29 -30.64 18.20
C ALA A 39 -23.47 -31.89 19.08
N THR A 40 -23.74 -33.05 18.46
CA THR A 40 -23.88 -34.34 19.18
C THR A 40 -22.60 -34.72 19.92
N GLU A 41 -21.44 -34.58 19.27
CA GLU A 41 -20.14 -34.90 19.86
C GLU A 41 -19.76 -33.94 20.99
N ILE A 42 -20.02 -32.63 20.83
CA ILE A 42 -19.82 -31.63 21.88
C ILE A 42 -20.67 -31.96 23.11
N ALA A 43 -21.97 -32.23 22.92
CA ALA A 43 -22.89 -32.56 24.00
C ALA A 43 -22.46 -33.80 24.79
N ALA A 44 -22.12 -34.88 24.08
CA ALA A 44 -21.64 -36.11 24.70
C ALA A 44 -20.35 -35.89 25.50
N LYS A 45 -19.39 -35.16 24.93
CA LYS A 45 -18.09 -34.93 25.55
C LYS A 45 -18.14 -33.95 26.72
N ALA A 46 -18.93 -32.88 26.61
CA ALA A 46 -19.17 -31.94 27.70
C ALA A 46 -19.83 -32.64 28.90
N THR A 47 -20.80 -33.52 28.64
CA THR A 47 -21.45 -34.34 29.68
C THR A 47 -20.44 -35.25 30.38
N ALA A 48 -19.57 -35.92 29.61
CA ALA A 48 -18.50 -36.76 30.16
C ALA A 48 -17.48 -35.95 30.99
N SER A 49 -17.30 -34.66 30.70
CA SER A 49 -16.45 -33.74 31.44
C SER A 49 -17.17 -32.98 32.56
N GLY A 50 -18.44 -33.30 32.86
CA GLY A 50 -19.21 -32.69 33.94
C GLY A 50 -19.74 -31.27 33.65
N VAL A 51 -19.75 -30.85 32.39
CA VAL A 51 -20.31 -29.56 31.95
C VAL A 51 -21.75 -29.75 31.50
N ALA A 52 -22.68 -29.03 32.14
CA ALA A 52 -24.10 -29.08 31.79
C ALA A 52 -24.36 -28.22 30.54
N LEU A 53 -24.87 -28.85 29.48
CA LEU A 53 -25.29 -28.19 28.25
C LEU A 53 -26.79 -28.38 28.01
N ASP A 54 -27.50 -27.28 27.78
CA ASP A 54 -28.88 -27.30 27.29
C ASP A 54 -28.87 -27.16 25.76
N THR A 55 -29.31 -28.20 25.05
CA THR A 55 -29.15 -28.31 23.60
C THR A 55 -30.40 -27.86 22.86
N HIS A 56 -30.25 -26.93 21.92
CA HIS A 56 -31.33 -26.40 21.09
C HIS A 56 -30.96 -26.43 19.61
N PRO A 57 -31.91 -26.72 18.69
CA PRO A 57 -31.64 -26.69 17.25
C PRO A 57 -31.42 -25.26 16.72
N HIS A 58 -32.07 -24.27 17.36
CA HIS A 58 -32.00 -22.85 17.00
C HIS A 58 -31.79 -22.00 18.24
N LEU A 59 -31.29 -20.77 18.06
CA LEU A 59 -31.05 -19.87 19.18
C LEU A 59 -32.37 -19.57 19.91
N PRO A 60 -32.49 -19.90 21.20
CA PRO A 60 -33.68 -19.55 21.97
C PRO A 60 -33.87 -18.04 22.01
N LYS A 61 -35.14 -17.59 22.06
CA LYS A 61 -35.44 -16.16 22.26
C LYS A 61 -34.76 -15.66 23.54
N ALA A 62 -34.35 -14.39 23.56
CA ALA A 62 -33.65 -13.79 24.70
C ALA A 62 -34.33 -14.03 26.06
N ALA A 63 -35.68 -14.01 26.12
CA ALA A 63 -36.44 -14.30 27.33
C ALA A 63 -36.27 -15.74 27.86
N ALA A 64 -36.04 -16.72 26.97
CA ALA A 64 -35.82 -18.12 27.31
C ALA A 64 -34.37 -18.41 27.73
N LEU A 65 -33.42 -17.54 27.36
CA LEU A 65 -32.02 -17.67 27.80
C LEU A 65 -31.85 -17.35 29.30
N GLY A 66 -32.79 -16.63 29.93
CA GLY A 66 -32.82 -16.42 31.38
C GLY A 66 -31.52 -15.83 31.92
N GLN A 67 -30.82 -16.58 32.79
CA GLN A 67 -29.53 -16.20 33.37
C GLN A 67 -28.32 -16.78 32.61
N THR A 68 -28.53 -17.46 31.48
CA THR A 68 -27.45 -18.06 30.69
C THR A 68 -26.45 -17.01 30.24
N ARG A 69 -25.18 -17.25 30.55
CA ARG A 69 -24.05 -16.37 30.20
C ARG A 69 -23.14 -16.97 29.12
N PHE A 70 -23.37 -18.21 28.72
CA PHE A 70 -22.51 -18.95 27.81
C PHE A 70 -23.34 -19.58 26.69
N LEU A 71 -22.99 -19.25 25.46
CA LEU A 71 -23.64 -19.75 24.26
C LEU A 71 -22.60 -20.46 23.39
N VAL A 72 -22.92 -21.66 22.91
CA VAL A 72 -22.06 -22.44 22.03
C VAL A 72 -22.77 -22.62 20.70
N LEU A 73 -22.19 -22.13 19.62
CA LEU A 73 -22.71 -22.29 18.26
C LEU A 73 -21.91 -23.36 17.52
N THR A 74 -22.56 -24.11 16.63
CA THR A 74 -21.93 -25.24 15.91
C THR A 74 -22.03 -25.18 14.39
N GLU A 75 -22.60 -24.11 13.83
CA GLU A 75 -22.68 -23.90 12.38
C GLU A 75 -21.28 -23.70 11.77
N GLN A 76 -20.94 -24.52 10.77
CA GLN A 76 -19.61 -24.53 10.14
C GLN A 76 -19.57 -23.77 8.81
N ASP A 77 -20.72 -23.47 8.21
CA ASP A 77 -20.81 -22.55 7.08
C ASP A 77 -20.68 -21.10 7.55
N GLY A 78 -19.69 -20.39 7.01
CA GLY A 78 -19.35 -19.06 7.51
C GLY A 78 -20.43 -18.00 7.26
N ASP A 79 -21.22 -18.14 6.19
CA ASP A 79 -22.29 -17.18 5.89
C ASP A 79 -23.49 -17.42 6.83
N ARG A 80 -23.92 -18.69 7.00
CA ARG A 80 -24.97 -19.06 7.97
C ARG A 80 -24.57 -18.77 9.42
N LEU A 81 -23.32 -19.00 9.80
CA LEU A 81 -22.81 -18.65 11.12
C LEU A 81 -22.88 -17.14 11.35
N GLY A 82 -22.58 -16.32 10.32
CA GLY A 82 -22.69 -14.87 10.40
C GLY A 82 -24.12 -14.39 10.69
N GLU A 83 -25.13 -15.03 10.08
CA GLU A 83 -26.54 -14.77 10.38
C GLU A 83 -26.88 -15.16 11.82
N GLN A 84 -26.49 -16.37 12.25
CA GLN A 84 -26.73 -16.86 13.61
C GLN A 84 -26.04 -16.01 14.69
N LEU A 85 -24.83 -15.53 14.43
CA LEU A 85 -24.10 -14.63 15.32
C LEU A 85 -24.85 -13.30 15.49
N LEU A 86 -25.46 -12.77 14.43
CA LEU A 86 -26.23 -11.52 14.51
C LEU A 86 -27.52 -11.65 15.33
N ASP A 87 -28.08 -12.85 15.49
CA ASP A 87 -29.18 -13.07 16.44
C ASP A 87 -28.74 -12.83 17.91
N CYS A 88 -27.42 -12.78 18.16
CA CYS A 88 -26.85 -12.44 19.47
C CYS A 88 -26.63 -10.93 19.68
N LEU A 89 -26.97 -10.06 18.71
CA LEU A 89 -26.66 -8.63 18.76
C LEU A 89 -27.26 -7.92 19.99
N ASP A 90 -28.48 -8.31 20.38
CA ASP A 90 -29.21 -7.71 21.50
C ASP A 90 -28.97 -8.43 22.84
N LEU A 91 -28.15 -9.48 22.85
CA LEU A 91 -27.79 -10.20 24.08
C LEU A 91 -26.68 -9.44 24.83
N THR A 92 -26.89 -9.21 26.12
CA THR A 92 -25.93 -8.51 27.01
C THR A 92 -25.30 -9.48 28.01
N ASP A 93 -24.08 -9.19 28.43
CA ASP A 93 -23.32 -10.03 29.38
C ASP A 93 -23.30 -11.50 28.95
N ILE A 94 -22.97 -11.75 27.67
CA ILE A 94 -22.94 -13.07 27.05
C ILE A 94 -21.52 -13.37 26.55
N ARG A 95 -21.06 -14.61 26.74
CA ARG A 95 -19.91 -15.16 26.05
C ARG A 95 -20.39 -16.17 25.01
N VAL A 96 -20.02 -15.93 23.75
CA VAL A 96 -20.33 -16.81 22.62
C VAL A 96 -19.06 -17.56 22.22
N ILE A 97 -19.16 -18.88 22.12
CA ILE A 97 -18.11 -19.77 21.59
C ILE A 97 -18.63 -20.32 20.25
N ALA A 98 -17.88 -20.12 19.17
CA ALA A 98 -18.28 -20.49 17.81
C ALA A 98 -17.12 -21.18 17.07
N PRO A 99 -17.36 -21.93 15.99
CA PRO A 99 -16.29 -22.57 15.25
C PRO A 99 -15.59 -21.57 14.30
N VAL A 100 -14.29 -21.73 14.10
CA VAL A 100 -13.56 -21.05 13.03
C VAL A 100 -14.10 -21.53 11.68
N THR A 101 -14.56 -20.60 10.83
CA THR A 101 -15.07 -20.88 9.48
C THR A 101 -14.20 -20.19 8.40
N ALA A 102 -14.56 -20.37 7.13
CA ALA A 102 -13.94 -19.65 6.02
C ALA A 102 -14.12 -18.11 6.09
N ARG A 103 -15.12 -17.61 6.84
CA ARG A 103 -15.39 -16.18 7.04
C ARG A 103 -14.68 -15.57 8.25
N HIS A 104 -14.04 -16.41 9.07
CA HIS A 104 -13.28 -15.97 10.23
C HIS A 104 -12.20 -14.95 9.82
N PHE A 105 -11.96 -13.94 10.65
CA PHE A 105 -11.06 -12.83 10.33
C PHE A 105 -9.63 -13.28 9.98
N SER A 106 -9.16 -14.38 10.58
CA SER A 106 -7.83 -14.95 10.27
C SER A 106 -7.72 -15.52 8.86
N ARG A 107 -8.84 -15.62 8.12
CA ARG A 107 -8.92 -16.13 6.74
C ARG A 107 -9.26 -15.06 5.71
N MET A 108 -9.60 -13.85 6.15
CA MET A 108 -10.01 -12.77 5.26
C MET A 108 -9.17 -11.50 5.46
N PRO A 109 -8.86 -10.74 4.39
CA PRO A 109 -8.38 -9.38 4.55
C PRO A 109 -9.54 -8.46 4.94
N LEU A 110 -9.23 -7.27 5.46
CA LEU A 110 -10.21 -6.21 5.72
C LEU A 110 -9.90 -5.00 4.83
N PHE A 111 -10.92 -4.35 4.30
CA PHE A 111 -10.77 -3.07 3.62
C PHE A 111 -11.25 -1.93 4.51
N VAL A 112 -10.55 -0.80 4.49
CA VAL A 112 -10.94 0.40 5.25
C VAL A 112 -11.22 1.55 4.29
N VAL A 113 -12.40 2.14 4.45
CA VAL A 113 -12.81 3.37 3.77
C VAL A 113 -13.22 4.38 4.83
N SER A 114 -12.87 5.64 4.65
CA SER A 114 -13.27 6.71 5.56
C SER A 114 -13.51 7.99 4.79
N ILE A 115 -14.54 8.75 5.17
CA ILE A 115 -14.66 10.13 4.68
C ILE A 115 -13.53 10.96 5.34
N PRO A 116 -12.83 11.85 4.61
CA PRO A 116 -11.91 12.79 5.22
C PRO A 116 -12.53 13.46 6.46
N LYS A 117 -11.77 13.49 7.56
CA LYS A 117 -12.19 14.05 8.86
C LYS A 117 -13.33 13.32 9.58
N ALA A 118 -13.75 12.14 9.13
CA ALA A 118 -14.74 11.31 9.83
C ALA A 118 -14.18 10.39 10.91
N GLY A 119 -12.90 10.58 11.31
CA GLY A 119 -12.26 9.76 12.34
C GLY A 119 -11.43 8.61 11.77
N THR A 120 -10.71 8.84 10.67
CA THR A 120 -9.82 7.85 10.02
C THR A 120 -8.88 7.13 10.99
N HIS A 121 -8.29 7.86 11.95
CA HIS A 121 -7.38 7.25 12.92
C HIS A 121 -8.14 6.33 13.90
N LEU A 122 -9.36 6.71 14.29
CA LEU A 122 -10.19 5.92 15.19
C LEU A 122 -10.54 4.56 14.56
N VAL A 123 -10.82 4.54 13.25
CA VAL A 123 -11.08 3.29 12.53
C VAL A 123 -9.83 2.44 12.31
N TYR A 124 -8.65 3.06 12.18
CA TYR A 124 -7.37 2.32 12.15
C TYR A 124 -7.06 1.68 13.51
N GLU A 125 -7.23 2.41 14.60
CA GLU A 125 -7.09 1.88 15.97
C GLU A 125 -8.09 0.75 16.21
N LEU A 126 -9.33 0.87 15.72
CA LEU A 126 -10.31 -0.21 15.78
C LEU A 126 -9.84 -1.45 15.01
N ALA A 127 -9.37 -1.31 13.77
CA ALA A 127 -8.85 -2.44 13.00
C ALA A 127 -7.70 -3.15 13.73
N GLN A 128 -6.78 -2.39 14.33
CA GLN A 128 -5.68 -2.95 15.13
C GLN A 128 -6.17 -3.60 16.43
N ALA A 129 -7.12 -3.00 17.13
CA ALA A 129 -7.72 -3.54 18.35
C ALA A 129 -8.47 -4.86 18.09
N LEU A 130 -9.03 -5.02 16.89
CA LEU A 130 -9.62 -6.26 16.37
C LEU A 130 -8.56 -7.30 15.94
N GLY A 131 -7.27 -6.97 16.00
CA GLY A 131 -6.17 -7.89 15.69
C GLY A 131 -5.76 -7.94 14.21
N TYR A 132 -6.15 -6.96 13.39
CA TYR A 132 -5.65 -6.84 12.01
C TYR A 132 -4.30 -6.12 11.96
N ALA A 133 -3.36 -6.68 11.21
CA ALA A 133 -2.10 -6.01 10.88
C ALA A 133 -2.32 -4.86 9.87
N PRO A 134 -1.56 -3.76 9.95
CA PRO A 134 -1.62 -2.69 8.96
C PRO A 134 -0.90 -3.08 7.67
N GLY A 135 -1.66 -3.34 6.61
CA GLY A 135 -1.13 -3.49 5.26
C GLY A 135 -1.07 -2.15 4.52
N VAL A 136 -2.09 -1.31 4.71
CA VAL A 136 -2.29 0.02 4.10
C VAL A 136 -2.38 -0.05 2.58
N GLU A 137 -1.31 -0.40 1.89
CA GLU A 137 -1.28 -0.60 0.44
C GLU A 137 -1.63 -2.04 0.08
N LEU A 138 -2.57 -2.20 -0.85
CA LEU A 138 -3.03 -3.50 -1.31
C LEU A 138 -1.96 -4.19 -2.19
N PRO A 139 -1.41 -5.35 -1.79
CA PRO A 139 -0.55 -6.14 -2.67
C PRO A 139 -1.36 -6.86 -3.75
N ASP A 140 -0.68 -7.44 -4.74
CA ASP A 140 -1.30 -8.27 -5.80
C ASP A 140 -2.26 -9.34 -5.24
N PHE A 141 -1.88 -9.93 -4.10
CA PHE A 141 -2.66 -10.91 -3.35
C PHE A 141 -2.74 -10.51 -1.87
N PRO A 142 -3.91 -10.06 -1.37
CA PRO A 142 -4.05 -9.62 0.01
C PRO A 142 -3.85 -10.76 0.99
N LYS A 143 -3.20 -10.45 2.11
CA LYS A 143 -3.00 -11.39 3.21
C LYS A 143 -4.22 -11.39 4.13
N PRO A 144 -4.66 -12.56 4.61
CA PRO A 144 -5.63 -12.63 5.70
C PRO A 144 -5.18 -11.85 6.94
N GLN A 145 -6.12 -11.49 7.81
CA GLN A 145 -5.83 -10.79 9.07
C GLN A 145 -5.01 -9.49 8.89
N THR A 146 -5.12 -8.87 7.72
CA THR A 146 -4.44 -7.62 7.38
C THR A 146 -5.46 -6.66 6.80
N TRP A 147 -5.39 -5.38 7.19
CA TRP A 147 -6.27 -4.36 6.65
C TRP A 147 -5.57 -3.51 5.58
N TYR A 148 -6.32 -3.11 4.56
CA TYR A 148 -5.85 -2.37 3.39
C TYR A 148 -6.77 -1.20 3.05
N CYS A 149 -6.21 -0.17 2.44
CA CYS A 149 -6.97 0.84 1.71
C CYS A 149 -7.50 0.23 0.40
N VAL A 150 -8.61 0.76 -0.11
CA VAL A 150 -9.20 0.27 -1.36
C VAL A 150 -8.33 0.61 -2.55
N GLU A 151 -7.83 1.84 -2.61
CA GLU A 151 -6.90 2.27 -3.65
C GLU A 151 -5.61 2.82 -3.03
N TYR A 152 -4.48 2.34 -3.54
CA TYR A 152 -3.15 2.75 -3.12
C TYR A 152 -3.02 2.70 -1.59
N SER A 153 -2.51 3.77 -0.97
CA SER A 153 -2.40 3.93 0.48
C SER A 153 -3.50 4.84 1.07
N ASN A 154 -4.56 5.15 0.32
CA ASN A 154 -5.55 6.16 0.72
C ASN A 154 -6.91 5.55 1.11
N SER A 155 -7.33 5.73 2.37
CA SER A 155 -8.64 5.28 2.86
C SER A 155 -9.79 6.19 2.42
N HIS A 156 -9.51 7.32 1.77
CA HIS A 156 -10.50 8.30 1.32
C HIS A 156 -11.02 8.04 -0.10
N THR A 157 -11.22 6.77 -0.45
CA THR A 157 -11.72 6.37 -1.77
C THR A 157 -13.24 6.55 -1.83
N VAL A 158 -13.73 7.53 -2.59
CA VAL A 158 -15.17 7.62 -2.91
C VAL A 158 -15.60 6.46 -3.80
N ALA A 159 -16.84 6.02 -3.67
CA ALA A 159 -17.30 4.82 -4.38
C ALA A 159 -17.24 5.00 -5.91
N ARG A 160 -17.57 6.19 -6.40
CA ARG A 160 -17.53 6.50 -7.84
C ARG A 160 -16.14 6.26 -8.42
N ASP A 161 -15.09 6.75 -7.78
CA ASP A 161 -13.73 6.65 -8.29
C ASP A 161 -13.32 5.16 -8.40
N PHE A 162 -13.65 4.36 -7.39
CA PHE A 162 -13.40 2.93 -7.41
C PHE A 162 -14.18 2.18 -8.51
N PHE A 163 -15.46 2.47 -8.68
CA PHE A 163 -16.33 1.72 -9.59
C PHE A 163 -16.31 2.23 -11.03
N VAL A 164 -15.82 3.45 -11.29
CA VAL A 164 -15.79 4.06 -12.62
C VAL A 164 -14.36 4.27 -13.10
N ASP A 165 -13.50 4.86 -12.28
CA ASP A 165 -12.17 5.32 -12.73
C ASP A 165 -11.13 4.20 -12.64
N THR A 166 -11.15 3.38 -11.58
CA THR A 166 -10.27 2.19 -11.48
C THR A 166 -10.55 1.21 -12.61
N VAL A 167 -11.81 1.08 -13.04
CA VAL A 167 -12.20 0.21 -14.17
C VAL A 167 -11.46 0.60 -15.45
N ARG A 168 -11.17 1.89 -15.65
CA ARG A 168 -10.46 2.39 -16.85
C ARG A 168 -8.96 2.11 -16.81
N ARG A 169 -8.40 1.81 -15.63
CA ARG A 169 -6.96 1.67 -15.40
C ARG A 169 -6.50 0.21 -15.24
N ALA A 170 -7.43 -0.71 -15.00
CA ALA A 170 -7.12 -2.12 -14.80
C ALA A 170 -7.51 -2.97 -16.04
N PRO A 171 -6.66 -3.93 -16.49
CA PRO A 171 -6.91 -4.76 -17.67
C PRO A 171 -8.22 -5.56 -17.66
N PHE A 172 -8.75 -5.86 -16.47
CA PHE A 172 -10.03 -6.54 -16.28
C PHE A 172 -10.99 -5.74 -15.39
N GLY A 173 -10.85 -4.42 -15.45
CA GLY A 173 -11.49 -3.49 -14.53
C GLY A 173 -11.24 -3.87 -13.06
N ASN A 174 -12.18 -3.52 -12.19
CA ASN A 174 -12.15 -3.85 -10.77
C ASN A 174 -12.83 -5.19 -10.43
N ARG A 175 -13.24 -5.99 -11.43
CA ARG A 175 -13.99 -7.25 -11.21
C ARG A 175 -13.21 -8.30 -10.41
N HIS A 176 -11.91 -8.34 -10.63
CA HIS A 176 -10.98 -9.23 -9.94
C HIS A 176 -10.47 -8.63 -8.61
N HIS A 177 -10.89 -7.41 -8.26
CA HIS A 177 -10.49 -6.77 -7.02
C HIS A 177 -11.10 -7.55 -5.83
N PRO A 178 -10.31 -7.88 -4.80
CA PRO A 178 -10.76 -8.72 -3.67
C PRO A 178 -11.87 -8.07 -2.82
N ILE A 179 -12.06 -6.75 -2.90
CA ILE A 179 -13.00 -6.01 -2.03
C ILE A 179 -14.41 -6.58 -2.00
N THR A 180 -14.98 -7.04 -3.13
CA THR A 180 -16.36 -7.56 -3.18
C THR A 180 -16.54 -8.90 -2.45
N ARG A 181 -15.42 -9.58 -2.17
CA ARG A 181 -15.36 -10.86 -1.44
C ARG A 181 -14.81 -10.71 -0.03
N SER A 182 -14.56 -9.48 0.41
CA SER A 182 -13.97 -9.16 1.69
C SER A 182 -14.84 -8.14 2.43
N PRO A 183 -14.78 -8.09 3.77
CA PRO A 183 -15.48 -7.07 4.52
C PRO A 183 -14.82 -5.72 4.29
N VAL A 184 -15.65 -4.67 4.34
CA VAL A 184 -15.20 -3.27 4.30
C VAL A 184 -15.69 -2.58 5.57
N LEU A 185 -14.80 -1.94 6.30
CA LEU A 185 -15.15 -1.06 7.41
C LEU A 185 -15.21 0.38 6.88
N PHE A 186 -16.39 0.98 6.92
CA PHE A 186 -16.62 2.33 6.41
C PHE A 186 -16.88 3.32 7.54
N ALA A 187 -15.91 4.22 7.77
CA ALA A 187 -16.03 5.28 8.77
C ALA A 187 -16.65 6.55 8.17
N TYR A 188 -17.79 6.95 8.74
CA TYR A 188 -18.49 8.19 8.38
C TYR A 188 -18.82 9.01 9.62
N ARG A 189 -19.24 10.26 9.43
CA ARG A 189 -19.49 11.21 10.51
C ARG A 189 -20.56 12.19 10.07
N HIS A 190 -21.21 12.86 11.02
CA HIS A 190 -22.12 13.97 10.73
C HIS A 190 -21.50 14.96 9.72
N PRO A 191 -22.11 15.19 8.54
CA PRO A 191 -21.49 16.01 7.48
C PRO A 191 -21.15 17.43 7.91
N LEU A 192 -21.95 18.05 8.79
CA LEU A 192 -21.64 19.38 9.32
C LEU A 192 -20.44 19.40 10.27
N ASP A 193 -20.19 18.33 11.02
CA ASP A 193 -18.98 18.24 11.85
C ASP A 193 -17.73 18.05 10.97
N ILE A 194 -17.86 17.33 9.85
CA ILE A 194 -16.80 17.23 8.83
C ILE A 194 -16.48 18.63 8.29
N LEU A 195 -17.50 19.37 7.86
CA LEU A 195 -17.34 20.72 7.32
C LEU A 195 -16.65 21.68 8.32
N VAL A 196 -17.08 21.64 9.59
CA VAL A 196 -16.44 22.42 10.66
C VAL A 196 -14.98 22.00 10.86
N SER A 197 -14.70 20.69 10.84
CA SER A 197 -13.33 20.17 10.94
C SER A 197 -12.44 20.64 9.79
N GLU A 198 -12.96 20.60 8.56
CA GLU A 198 -12.27 21.07 7.35
C GLU A 198 -11.96 22.57 7.42
N ALA A 199 -12.94 23.41 7.80
CA ALA A 199 -12.78 24.87 7.90
C ALA A 199 -11.63 25.26 8.84
N HIS A 200 -11.48 24.52 9.94
CA HIS A 200 -10.38 24.74 10.89
C HIS A 200 -9.06 24.11 10.47
N TYR A 201 -9.07 23.11 9.60
CA TYR A 201 -7.87 22.33 9.26
C TYR A 201 -7.22 22.83 7.97
N TYR A 202 -7.99 23.06 6.91
CA TYR A 202 -7.46 23.28 5.56
C TYR A 202 -6.71 24.59 5.37
N HIS A 203 -7.07 25.65 6.10
CA HIS A 203 -6.36 26.95 6.04
C HIS A 203 -4.98 26.94 6.74
N ARG A 204 -4.62 25.89 7.48
CA ARG A 204 -3.36 25.87 8.23
C ARG A 204 -2.20 25.48 7.33
N ASP A 205 -1.12 26.23 7.40
CA ASP A 205 0.09 25.93 6.64
C ASP A 205 0.59 24.50 6.91
N GLY A 206 1.06 23.83 5.86
CA GLY A 206 1.48 22.42 5.88
C GLY A 206 0.36 21.39 6.09
N LYS A 207 -0.92 21.79 6.20
CA LYS A 207 -2.06 20.85 6.30
C LYS A 207 -2.76 20.59 4.96
N THR A 208 -2.66 21.53 4.02
CA THR A 208 -3.06 21.33 2.62
C THR A 208 -2.05 22.01 1.71
N ALA A 209 -1.95 21.55 0.46
CA ALA A 209 -1.00 22.09 -0.52
C ALA A 209 -1.23 23.58 -0.82
N PHE A 210 -2.46 24.07 -0.67
CA PHE A 210 -2.85 25.47 -0.91
C PHE A 210 -3.60 26.05 0.29
N ALA A 211 -3.00 25.97 1.48
CA ALA A 211 -3.59 26.54 2.70
C ALA A 211 -3.96 28.04 2.53
N GLY A 212 -3.13 28.77 1.77
CA GLY A 212 -3.33 30.16 1.37
C GLY A 212 -4.66 30.46 0.66
N TYR A 213 -5.29 29.46 0.04
CA TYR A 213 -6.57 29.66 -0.65
C TYR A 213 -7.74 29.95 0.31
N LEU A 214 -7.61 29.49 1.56
CA LEU A 214 -8.55 29.78 2.65
C LEU A 214 -7.97 30.77 3.65
N ASP A 215 -6.74 31.25 3.43
CA ASP A 215 -6.06 32.19 4.30
C ASP A 215 -6.66 33.59 4.14
N GLY A 216 -6.75 34.34 5.24
CA GLY A 216 -7.46 35.62 5.30
C GLY A 216 -8.99 35.54 5.38
N LEU A 217 -9.61 34.37 5.20
CA LEU A 217 -11.03 34.17 5.50
C LEU A 217 -11.23 33.88 7.01
N ASP A 218 -12.27 34.48 7.59
CA ASP A 218 -12.71 34.11 8.93
C ASP A 218 -13.35 32.71 8.93
N PHE A 219 -13.82 32.25 10.10
CA PHE A 219 -14.42 30.91 10.19
C PHE A 219 -15.66 30.76 9.30
N ASP A 220 -16.57 31.71 9.36
CA ASP A 220 -17.82 31.68 8.59
C ASP A 220 -17.55 31.75 7.07
N GLY A 221 -16.61 32.59 6.63
CA GLY A 221 -16.18 32.66 5.23
C GLY A 221 -15.56 31.36 4.73
N ARG A 222 -14.79 30.66 5.57
CA ARG A 222 -14.26 29.32 5.23
C ARG A 222 -15.35 28.27 5.12
N VAL A 223 -16.32 28.28 6.04
CA VAL A 223 -17.48 27.38 5.99
C VAL A 223 -18.28 27.62 4.71
N GLN A 224 -18.57 28.88 4.37
CA GLN A 224 -19.28 29.23 3.14
C GLN A 224 -18.53 28.77 1.89
N ARG A 225 -17.20 28.99 1.84
CA ARG A 225 -16.38 28.50 0.73
C ARG A 225 -16.44 26.98 0.62
N LEU A 226 -16.18 26.25 1.71
CA LEU A 226 -16.13 24.78 1.72
C LEU A 226 -17.49 24.12 1.50
N MET A 227 -18.59 24.81 1.80
CA MET A 227 -19.94 24.32 1.51
C MET A 227 -20.15 24.11 0.01
N ASP A 228 -19.63 25.01 -0.84
CA ASP A 228 -20.04 25.14 -2.25
C ASP A 228 -18.89 25.48 -3.22
N ASP A 229 -17.66 25.04 -2.92
CA ASP A 229 -16.51 25.28 -3.81
C ASP A 229 -16.54 24.35 -5.03
N GLU A 230 -17.23 24.72 -6.09
CA GLU A 230 -17.32 23.88 -7.29
C GLU A 230 -16.02 23.79 -8.12
N TRP A 231 -15.02 24.63 -7.84
CA TRP A 231 -13.90 24.86 -8.74
C TRP A 231 -12.61 24.16 -8.32
N LEU A 232 -12.33 24.12 -7.01
CA LEU A 232 -11.06 23.60 -6.50
C LEU A 232 -11.25 22.39 -5.58
N LEU A 233 -11.99 22.57 -4.49
CA LEU A 233 -12.12 21.54 -3.46
C LEU A 233 -13.32 20.60 -3.72
N GLY A 234 -14.24 21.00 -4.59
CA GLY A 234 -15.57 20.40 -4.73
C GLY A 234 -16.52 20.92 -3.65
N SER A 235 -17.84 20.86 -3.87
CA SER A 235 -18.83 21.21 -2.84
C SER A 235 -18.88 20.15 -1.73
N LEU A 236 -19.49 20.46 -0.58
CA LEU A 236 -19.71 19.46 0.49
C LEU A 236 -20.42 18.22 -0.07
N ARG A 237 -21.32 18.44 -1.04
CA ARG A 237 -22.03 17.38 -1.73
C ARG A 237 -21.12 16.45 -2.50
N GLN A 238 -20.15 16.99 -3.23
CA GLN A 238 -19.21 16.20 -3.99
C GLN A 238 -18.24 15.47 -3.06
N ARG A 239 -17.65 16.18 -2.09
CA ARG A 239 -16.63 15.62 -1.18
C ARG A 239 -17.18 14.56 -0.22
N VAL A 240 -18.35 14.80 0.38
CA VAL A 240 -18.93 13.92 1.40
C VAL A 240 -20.01 13.02 0.80
N GLY A 241 -20.90 13.57 -0.04
CA GLY A 241 -21.99 12.81 -0.67
C GLY A 241 -21.49 11.70 -1.60
N GLY A 242 -20.30 11.84 -2.20
CA GLY A 242 -19.67 10.78 -3.01
C GLY A 242 -19.41 9.47 -2.26
N PHE A 243 -19.44 9.48 -0.92
CA PHE A 243 -19.29 8.29 -0.09
C PHE A 243 -20.62 7.59 0.26
N LEU A 244 -21.78 8.22 -0.01
CA LEU A 244 -23.09 7.64 0.31
C LEU A 244 -23.28 6.19 -0.18
N PRO A 245 -22.83 5.80 -1.40
CA PRO A 245 -23.01 4.42 -1.87
C PRO A 245 -22.35 3.36 -0.96
N TRP A 246 -21.28 3.71 -0.24
CA TRP A 246 -20.64 2.79 0.71
C TRP A 246 -21.59 2.34 1.83
N LEU A 247 -22.57 3.17 2.22
CA LEU A 247 -23.59 2.78 3.20
C LEU A 247 -24.46 1.62 2.69
N SER A 248 -24.63 1.48 1.38
CA SER A 248 -25.58 0.53 0.78
C SER A 248 -24.97 -0.81 0.39
N PHE A 249 -23.65 -0.89 0.21
CA PHE A 249 -23.03 -2.14 -0.23
C PHE A 249 -23.12 -3.24 0.83
N PRO A 250 -23.41 -4.49 0.44
CA PRO A 250 -23.77 -5.54 1.36
C PRO A 250 -22.58 -6.12 2.14
N ASN A 251 -21.36 -5.96 1.66
CA ASN A 251 -20.12 -6.37 2.35
C ASN A 251 -19.52 -5.24 3.21
N VAL A 252 -20.17 -4.08 3.28
CA VAL A 252 -19.71 -2.92 4.07
C VAL A 252 -20.37 -2.90 5.44
N ILE A 253 -19.57 -2.63 6.46
CA ILE A 253 -19.97 -2.30 7.82
C ILE A 253 -19.83 -0.78 8.00
N PRO A 254 -20.94 -0.03 8.00
CA PRO A 254 -20.91 1.38 8.35
C PRO A 254 -20.63 1.54 9.84
N ALA A 255 -19.69 2.41 10.18
CA ALA A 255 -19.37 2.80 11.54
C ALA A 255 -19.38 4.33 11.62
N SER A 256 -20.37 4.89 12.31
CA SER A 256 -20.39 6.35 12.53
C SER A 256 -19.36 6.72 13.59
N PHE A 257 -18.78 7.91 13.45
CA PHE A 257 -17.90 8.48 14.47
C PHE A 257 -18.63 8.62 15.81
N GLU A 258 -19.92 8.99 15.77
CA GLU A 258 -20.75 9.21 16.94
C GLU A 258 -21.01 7.95 17.75
N GLU A 259 -21.17 6.79 17.08
CA GLU A 259 -21.21 5.50 17.74
C GLU A 259 -19.83 5.09 18.27
N LEU A 260 -18.78 5.25 17.47
CA LEU A 260 -17.46 4.68 17.75
C LEU A 260 -16.67 5.42 18.85
N VAL A 261 -16.87 6.72 19.00
CA VAL A 261 -16.04 7.54 19.89
C VAL A 261 -16.33 7.31 21.39
N GLY A 262 -17.49 6.75 21.72
CA GLY A 262 -17.90 6.46 23.10
C GLY A 262 -18.02 7.70 23.99
N ALA A 263 -18.15 7.48 25.31
CA ALA A 263 -18.37 8.55 26.29
C ALA A 263 -17.25 9.61 26.30
N ALA A 264 -16.01 9.22 25.99
CA ALA A 264 -14.86 10.11 25.98
C ALA A 264 -14.92 11.20 24.89
N GLY A 265 -15.59 10.92 23.77
CA GLY A 265 -15.85 11.90 22.70
C GLY A 265 -17.25 12.51 22.72
N GLY A 266 -17.99 12.36 23.82
CA GLY A 266 -19.36 12.85 23.95
C GLY A 266 -20.44 11.94 23.35
N GLY A 267 -20.06 10.76 22.84
CA GLY A 267 -21.01 9.69 22.51
C GLY A 267 -21.45 8.92 23.76
N SER A 268 -21.98 7.71 23.58
CA SER A 268 -22.37 6.84 24.71
C SER A 268 -21.60 5.52 24.69
N ALA A 269 -21.29 4.99 25.87
CA ALA A 269 -20.69 3.65 26.00
C ALA A 269 -21.62 2.56 25.43
N ALA A 270 -22.94 2.72 25.58
CA ALA A 270 -23.92 1.77 25.05
C ALA A 270 -23.88 1.71 23.51
N ALA A 271 -23.85 2.86 22.81
CA ALA A 271 -23.74 2.90 21.36
C ALA A 271 -22.39 2.32 20.88
N GLN A 272 -21.30 2.68 21.56
CA GLN A 272 -19.96 2.16 21.24
C GLN A 272 -19.88 0.64 21.41
N HIS A 273 -20.36 0.12 22.54
CA HIS A 273 -20.35 -1.30 22.82
C HIS A 273 -21.23 -2.07 21.83
N ARG A 274 -22.42 -1.55 21.50
CA ARG A 274 -23.30 -2.15 20.48
C ARG A 274 -22.64 -2.21 19.10
N LEU A 275 -21.99 -1.12 18.67
CA LEU A 275 -21.28 -1.09 17.39
C LEU A 275 -20.10 -2.08 17.38
N ILE A 276 -19.28 -2.08 18.43
CA ILE A 276 -18.14 -3.01 18.54
C ILE A 276 -18.64 -4.46 18.56
N TRP A 277 -19.71 -4.76 19.29
CA TRP A 277 -20.31 -6.09 19.31
C TRP A 277 -20.79 -6.51 17.92
N SER A 278 -21.51 -5.63 17.22
CA SER A 278 -21.91 -5.85 15.82
C SER A 278 -20.71 -6.15 14.91
N ILE A 279 -19.60 -5.43 15.09
CA ILE A 279 -18.38 -5.60 14.28
C ILE A 279 -17.70 -6.95 14.59
N LEU A 280 -17.56 -7.33 15.87
CA LEU A 280 -16.99 -8.62 16.27
C LEU A 280 -17.79 -9.80 15.67
N LEU A 281 -19.12 -9.72 15.73
CA LEU A 281 -20.02 -10.73 15.16
C LEU A 281 -19.89 -10.83 13.63
N LYS A 282 -19.91 -9.70 12.93
CA LYS A 282 -19.85 -9.66 11.45
C LYS A 282 -18.50 -10.07 10.88
N LEU A 283 -17.42 -9.67 11.54
CA LEU A 283 -16.06 -9.99 11.11
C LEU A 283 -15.60 -11.35 11.63
N GLN A 284 -16.38 -11.99 12.51
CA GLN A 284 -16.02 -13.25 13.16
C GLN A 284 -14.62 -13.14 13.80
N VAL A 285 -14.49 -12.17 14.70
CA VAL A 285 -13.23 -11.82 15.40
C VAL A 285 -13.35 -12.21 16.87
N ASP A 286 -12.33 -12.88 17.40
CA ASP A 286 -12.16 -13.08 18.84
C ASP A 286 -12.05 -11.75 19.58
N GLY A 287 -12.78 -11.58 20.67
CA GLY A 287 -12.59 -10.39 21.49
C GLY A 287 -13.64 -10.15 22.56
N CYS A 288 -13.27 -9.31 23.53
CA CYS A 288 -14.18 -8.72 24.50
C CYS A 288 -14.50 -7.28 24.09
N VAL A 289 -15.78 -6.92 24.08
CA VAL A 289 -16.24 -5.57 23.69
C VAL A 289 -15.57 -4.48 24.53
N ALA A 290 -15.49 -4.69 25.85
CA ALA A 290 -14.89 -3.72 26.76
C ALA A 290 -13.39 -3.51 26.49
N GLU A 291 -12.66 -4.59 26.19
CA GLU A 291 -11.22 -4.53 25.89
C GLU A 291 -10.93 -3.86 24.55
N VAL A 292 -11.77 -4.08 23.54
CA VAL A 292 -11.67 -3.39 22.24
C VAL A 292 -12.01 -1.91 22.42
N ALA A 293 -13.11 -1.59 23.10
CA ALA A 293 -13.53 -0.21 23.37
C ALA A 293 -12.44 0.61 24.08
N ALA A 294 -11.76 0.00 25.06
CA ALA A 294 -10.66 0.63 25.80
C ALA A 294 -9.44 0.95 24.92
N ARG A 295 -9.21 0.19 23.84
CA ARG A 295 -8.07 0.38 22.92
C ARG A 295 -8.34 1.37 21.79
N VAL A 296 -9.60 1.46 21.35
CA VAL A 296 -9.99 2.31 20.20
C VAL A 296 -9.73 3.79 20.45
N PHE A 297 -10.00 4.30 21.66
CA PHE A 297 -9.87 5.72 21.95
C PHE A 297 -8.46 6.10 22.39
N ASN A 298 -7.64 6.54 21.44
CA ASN A 298 -6.28 7.04 21.69
C ASN A 298 -6.22 8.58 21.69
N LYS A 299 -6.06 9.18 22.88
CA LYS A 299 -5.95 10.65 23.05
C LYS A 299 -4.66 11.24 22.48
N ASP A 300 -3.63 10.41 22.31
CA ASP A 300 -2.29 10.84 21.90
C ASP A 300 -2.10 10.86 20.37
N SER A 301 -3.17 10.62 19.60
CA SER A 301 -3.13 10.69 18.13
C SER A 301 -2.81 12.12 17.67
N ALA A 302 -1.82 12.26 16.78
CA ALA A 302 -1.33 13.55 16.26
C ALA A 302 -2.39 14.41 15.54
N THR A 303 -3.56 13.84 15.21
CA THR A 303 -4.67 14.53 14.57
C THR A 303 -5.89 14.73 15.48
N PHE A 304 -5.80 14.32 16.75
CA PHE A 304 -6.84 14.50 17.74
C PHE A 304 -6.90 15.96 18.18
N ARG A 305 -7.81 16.74 17.59
CA ARG A 305 -8.02 18.14 17.97
C ARG A 305 -8.92 18.26 19.21
N GLU A 306 -10.15 17.76 19.08
CA GLU A 306 -11.16 17.78 20.15
C GLU A 306 -11.84 16.42 20.29
N GLY A 307 -12.01 15.68 19.19
CA GLY A 307 -12.61 14.34 19.18
C GLY A 307 -14.04 14.29 19.70
N LYS A 308 -14.75 15.43 19.70
CA LYS A 308 -16.12 15.56 20.21
C LYS A 308 -17.14 15.50 19.10
N ILE A 309 -18.31 14.95 19.39
CA ILE A 309 -19.49 14.95 18.52
C ILE A 309 -20.29 16.25 18.67
N GLY A 310 -21.01 16.64 17.61
CA GLY A 310 -22.00 17.73 17.67
C GLY A 310 -21.41 19.12 17.83
N VAL A 311 -20.12 19.30 17.57
CA VAL A 311 -19.40 20.57 17.70
C VAL A 311 -19.98 21.62 16.74
N TRP A 312 -20.54 21.18 15.60
CA TRP A 312 -21.21 22.06 14.66
C TRP A 312 -22.33 22.91 15.27
N ARG A 313 -23.01 22.41 16.31
CA ARG A 313 -24.13 23.13 16.96
C ARG A 313 -23.71 24.42 17.64
N SER A 314 -22.50 24.45 18.20
CA SER A 314 -21.98 25.62 18.90
C SER A 314 -21.12 26.53 18.02
N GLN A 315 -20.59 26.01 16.90
CA GLN A 315 -19.69 26.77 16.04
C GLN A 315 -20.37 27.40 14.82
N LEU A 316 -21.46 26.83 14.32
CA LEU A 316 -22.16 27.39 13.17
C LEU A 316 -23.14 28.49 13.64
N SER A 317 -23.03 29.67 13.05
CA SER A 317 -23.99 30.75 13.29
C SER A 317 -25.40 30.34 12.81
N PRO A 318 -26.48 30.86 13.41
CA PRO A 318 -27.85 30.51 13.00
C PRO A 318 -28.13 30.78 11.51
N ALA A 319 -27.52 31.83 10.95
CA ALA A 319 -27.62 32.16 9.54
C ALA A 319 -26.99 31.08 8.65
N LEU A 320 -25.77 30.62 8.99
CA LEU A 320 -25.12 29.52 8.28
C LEU A 320 -25.87 28.19 8.45
N GLY A 321 -26.38 27.90 9.65
CA GLY A 321 -27.19 26.71 9.91
C GLY A 321 -28.41 26.64 8.97
N LYS A 322 -29.09 27.77 8.75
CA LYS A 322 -30.21 27.85 7.81
C LYS A 322 -29.77 27.57 6.37
N GLN A 323 -28.68 28.20 5.91
CA GLN A 323 -28.15 27.98 4.56
C GLN A 323 -27.73 26.53 4.31
N LEU A 324 -27.08 25.91 5.30
CA LEU A 324 -26.66 24.51 5.24
C LEU A 324 -27.85 23.56 5.21
N ALA A 325 -28.90 23.84 5.99
CA ALA A 325 -30.14 23.07 5.93
C ALA A 325 -30.80 23.15 4.56
N GLU A 326 -30.81 24.33 3.93
CA GLU A 326 -31.39 24.54 2.60
C GLU A 326 -30.58 23.87 1.48
N ARG A 327 -29.25 23.94 1.50
CA ARG A 327 -28.38 23.49 0.39
C ARG A 327 -27.88 22.06 0.51
N CYS A 328 -27.68 21.58 1.74
CA CYS A 328 -27.02 20.31 2.05
C CYS A 328 -27.88 19.39 2.92
N GLY A 329 -29.10 19.79 3.27
CA GLY A 329 -29.97 19.04 4.18
C GLY A 329 -30.26 17.62 3.71
N ASP A 330 -30.41 17.42 2.41
CA ASP A 330 -30.63 16.11 1.81
C ASP A 330 -29.46 15.13 2.02
N ILE A 331 -28.22 15.61 2.00
CA ILE A 331 -27.03 14.77 2.25
C ILE A 331 -26.91 14.44 3.73
N VAL A 332 -27.16 15.43 4.59
CA VAL A 332 -27.21 15.22 6.04
C VAL A 332 -28.24 14.15 6.37
N THR A 333 -29.44 14.24 5.78
CA THR A 333 -30.50 13.24 5.92
C THR A 333 -30.13 11.89 5.29
N ALA A 334 -29.45 11.86 4.15
CA ALA A 334 -29.03 10.61 3.51
C ALA A 334 -28.00 9.81 4.34
N PHE A 335 -27.18 10.48 5.16
CA PHE A 335 -26.33 9.83 6.16
C PHE A 335 -27.07 9.49 7.48
N GLY A 336 -28.37 9.80 7.56
CA GLY A 336 -29.21 9.50 8.72
C GLY A 336 -29.22 10.58 9.80
N TYR A 337 -28.71 11.78 9.52
CA TYR A 337 -28.63 12.88 10.49
C TYR A 337 -29.66 13.98 10.22
N SER A 338 -29.70 14.97 11.11
CA SER A 338 -30.56 16.15 11.04
C SER A 338 -29.74 17.43 11.18
N THR A 339 -30.14 18.48 10.48
CA THR A 339 -29.57 19.83 10.62
C THR A 339 -30.16 20.62 11.78
N LYS A 340 -31.15 20.06 12.50
CA LYS A 340 -31.74 20.68 13.69
C LYS A 340 -30.81 20.54 14.90
N THR A 341 -30.65 21.62 15.66
CA THR A 341 -29.72 21.70 16.80
C THR A 341 -30.13 20.87 18.01
N ASP A 342 -31.40 20.49 18.12
CA ASP A 342 -31.99 19.69 19.21
C ASP A 342 -32.14 18.21 18.86
N ALA A 343 -31.82 17.80 17.62
CA ALA A 343 -31.95 16.42 17.19
C ALA A 343 -30.99 15.48 17.94
N ASP A 344 -31.18 14.17 17.79
CA ASP A 344 -30.15 13.20 18.17
C ASP A 344 -28.89 13.40 17.31
N LEU A 345 -27.72 13.15 17.90
CA LEU A 345 -26.44 13.14 17.20
C LEU A 345 -26.12 11.77 16.61
N LEU A 346 -26.75 10.69 17.09
CA LEU A 346 -26.64 9.38 16.47
C LEU A 346 -27.42 9.35 15.14
N PRO A 347 -26.87 8.70 14.10
CA PRO A 347 -27.59 8.56 12.84
C PRO A 347 -28.79 7.61 13.00
N ALA A 348 -29.93 7.97 12.43
CA ALA A 348 -31.18 7.21 12.52
C ALA A 348 -31.05 5.76 11.99
N MET A 349 -30.09 5.50 11.10
CA MET A 349 -29.84 4.18 10.51
C MET A 349 -28.88 3.30 11.33
N ALA A 350 -28.33 3.80 12.45
CA ALA A 350 -27.35 3.08 13.28
C ALA A 350 -27.80 1.66 13.64
N ALA A 351 -29.01 1.51 14.19
CA ALA A 351 -29.56 0.21 14.57
C ALA A 351 -29.74 -0.73 13.38
N GLN A 352 -30.21 -0.21 12.25
CA GLN A 352 -30.36 -0.99 11.00
C GLN A 352 -29.00 -1.46 10.48
N HIS A 353 -27.99 -0.59 10.47
CA HIS A 353 -26.64 -0.94 10.06
C HIS A 353 -26.02 -1.98 11.00
N ALA A 354 -26.21 -1.85 12.31
CA ALA A 354 -25.73 -2.82 13.29
C ALA A 354 -26.32 -4.23 13.07
N ALA A 355 -27.60 -4.33 12.72
CA ALA A 355 -28.27 -5.61 12.47
C ALA A 355 -28.08 -6.19 11.05
N ARG A 356 -27.57 -5.41 10.09
CA ARG A 356 -27.47 -5.85 8.70
C ARG A 356 -26.39 -6.94 8.51
N PRO A 357 -26.73 -8.14 8.01
CA PRO A 357 -25.74 -9.17 7.71
C PRO A 357 -24.85 -8.78 6.53
N LEU A 358 -23.61 -9.28 6.54
CA LEU A 358 -22.70 -9.12 5.42
C LEU A 358 -23.04 -10.11 4.31
N ARG A 359 -22.96 -9.65 3.05
CA ARG A 359 -23.00 -10.54 1.88
C ARG A 359 -21.85 -10.26 0.95
N TYR A 360 -21.24 -11.33 0.48
CA TYR A 360 -20.07 -11.30 -0.37
C TYR A 360 -20.41 -11.78 -1.78
N ALA A 361 -19.64 -11.35 -2.77
CA ALA A 361 -19.72 -11.93 -4.10
C ALA A 361 -19.30 -13.41 -4.06
N SER A 362 -20.03 -14.27 -4.77
CA SER A 362 -19.69 -15.69 -4.95
C SER A 362 -18.57 -15.91 -5.97
N GLU A 363 -18.44 -14.99 -6.92
CA GLU A 363 -17.51 -15.12 -8.06
C GLU A 363 -16.05 -14.88 -7.64
N ASP A 364 -15.21 -15.89 -7.84
CA ASP A 364 -13.76 -15.83 -7.63
C ASP A 364 -13.01 -15.87 -8.97
N PHE A 365 -12.41 -14.74 -9.34
CA PHE A 365 -11.61 -14.60 -10.55
C PHE A 365 -10.13 -14.98 -10.37
N ASP A 366 -9.68 -15.42 -9.19
CA ASP A 366 -8.28 -15.79 -8.98
C ASP A 366 -7.85 -16.98 -9.84
N ARG A 367 -8.79 -17.85 -10.22
CA ARG A 367 -8.58 -18.96 -11.17
C ARG A 367 -8.96 -18.60 -12.61
N MET A 368 -9.26 -17.34 -12.90
CA MET A 368 -9.47 -16.90 -14.27
C MET A 368 -8.15 -16.35 -14.81
N PRO A 369 -7.60 -16.92 -15.91
CA PRO A 369 -6.42 -16.37 -16.55
C PRO A 369 -6.62 -14.93 -17.00
N MET A 370 -5.72 -14.04 -16.62
CA MET A 370 -5.79 -12.63 -16.99
C MET A 370 -4.44 -12.11 -17.45
N THR A 371 -4.36 -11.63 -18.70
CA THR A 371 -3.15 -10.92 -19.14
C THR A 371 -3.10 -9.55 -18.45
N VAL A 372 -2.11 -9.37 -17.58
CA VAL A 372 -1.92 -8.12 -16.81
C VAL A 372 -0.94 -7.18 -17.50
N VAL A 373 0.04 -7.72 -18.22
CA VAL A 373 0.99 -6.94 -19.04
C VAL A 373 1.20 -7.67 -20.36
N PRO A 374 0.78 -7.10 -21.50
CA PRO A 374 1.08 -7.68 -22.80
C PRO A 374 2.53 -7.39 -23.21
N ASP A 375 3.11 -8.30 -23.99
CA ASP A 375 4.38 -8.10 -24.71
C ASP A 375 5.57 -7.58 -23.89
N PHE A 376 5.70 -8.05 -22.65
CA PHE A 376 6.86 -7.76 -21.82
C PHE A 376 7.97 -8.77 -22.11
N MET A 377 9.04 -8.32 -22.79
CA MET A 377 10.17 -9.16 -23.18
C MET A 377 9.74 -10.42 -23.96
N GLY A 378 8.84 -10.26 -24.94
CA GLY A 378 8.32 -11.36 -25.77
C GLY A 378 7.33 -12.30 -25.07
N CYS A 379 6.92 -11.98 -23.83
CA CYS A 379 5.95 -12.74 -23.06
C CYS A 379 4.70 -11.90 -22.74
N ASN A 380 3.55 -12.56 -22.67
CA ASN A 380 2.38 -12.03 -21.98
C ASN A 380 2.49 -12.40 -20.50
N LEU A 381 2.43 -11.42 -19.60
CA LEU A 381 2.39 -11.68 -18.16
C LEU A 381 0.95 -11.94 -17.76
N VAL A 382 0.67 -13.14 -17.26
CA VAL A 382 -0.67 -13.65 -16.99
C VAL A 382 -0.82 -13.95 -15.50
N ARG A 383 -1.79 -13.31 -14.85
CA ARG A 383 -2.24 -13.67 -13.51
C ARG A 383 -3.13 -14.90 -13.59
N TYR A 384 -2.84 -15.92 -12.79
CA TYR A 384 -3.65 -17.14 -12.66
C TYR A 384 -3.32 -17.87 -11.35
N ALA A 385 -4.33 -18.42 -10.68
CA ALA A 385 -4.19 -19.23 -9.47
C ALA A 385 -3.30 -18.60 -8.36
N LYS A 386 -3.47 -17.29 -8.14
CA LYS A 386 -2.67 -16.49 -7.18
C LYS A 386 -1.17 -16.43 -7.47
N GLN A 387 -0.79 -16.54 -8.74
CA GLN A 387 0.56 -16.39 -9.24
C GLN A 387 0.57 -15.58 -10.54
N PHE A 388 1.75 -15.12 -10.95
CA PHE A 388 1.98 -14.51 -12.25
C PHE A 388 2.88 -15.40 -13.08
N TYR A 389 2.46 -15.71 -14.31
CA TYR A 389 3.18 -16.52 -15.27
C TYR A 389 3.63 -15.67 -16.45
N ALA A 390 4.83 -15.92 -16.96
CA ALA A 390 5.28 -15.39 -18.24
C ALA A 390 4.93 -16.41 -19.35
N VAL A 391 3.93 -16.08 -20.16
CA VAL A 391 3.49 -16.93 -21.29
C VAL A 391 4.17 -16.44 -22.58
N PRO A 392 5.01 -17.26 -23.24
CA PRO A 392 5.64 -16.90 -24.50
C PRO A 392 4.62 -16.45 -25.56
N ARG A 393 4.86 -15.33 -26.26
CA ARG A 393 4.02 -14.97 -27.41
C ARG A 393 4.18 -15.94 -28.58
N SER A 394 5.34 -16.57 -28.71
CA SER A 394 5.60 -17.62 -29.71
C SER A 394 4.74 -18.87 -29.52
N ALA A 395 4.20 -19.09 -28.32
CA ALA A 395 3.28 -20.19 -28.04
C ALA A 395 1.88 -19.98 -28.67
N GLY A 396 1.60 -18.80 -29.22
CA GLY A 396 0.28 -18.45 -29.74
C GLY A 396 -0.77 -18.33 -28.64
N ALA A 397 -2.01 -18.70 -28.94
CA ALA A 397 -3.10 -18.69 -27.97
C ALA A 397 -2.99 -19.88 -27.01
N VAL A 398 -2.67 -19.61 -25.74
CA VAL A 398 -2.52 -20.64 -24.71
C VAL A 398 -3.66 -20.55 -23.69
N ALA A 399 -4.43 -21.63 -23.56
CA ALA A 399 -5.42 -21.78 -22.50
C ALA A 399 -4.74 -22.25 -21.20
N ILE A 400 -4.17 -21.32 -20.43
CA ILE A 400 -3.35 -21.64 -19.24
C ILE A 400 -4.13 -22.45 -18.18
N ASN A 401 -5.45 -22.26 -18.08
CA ASN A 401 -6.32 -23.02 -17.19
C ASN A 401 -6.53 -24.48 -17.61
N GLY A 402 -6.24 -24.83 -18.87
CA GLY A 402 -6.29 -26.20 -19.38
C GLY A 402 -4.94 -26.91 -19.36
N LEU A 403 -3.87 -26.27 -18.88
CA LEU A 403 -2.55 -26.89 -18.81
C LEU A 403 -2.44 -27.88 -17.64
N SER A 404 -1.73 -28.99 -17.87
CA SER A 404 -1.32 -29.88 -16.79
C SER A 404 -0.30 -29.18 -15.87
N ALA A 405 -0.19 -29.66 -14.62
CA ALA A 405 0.76 -29.13 -13.65
C ALA A 405 2.21 -29.14 -14.17
N GLU A 406 2.59 -30.19 -14.90
CA GLU A 406 3.93 -30.31 -15.52
C GLU A 406 4.18 -29.23 -16.57
N ARG A 407 3.19 -28.92 -17.42
CA ARG A 407 3.32 -27.88 -18.45
C ARG A 407 3.32 -26.48 -17.82
N LEU A 408 2.51 -26.26 -16.80
CA LEU A 408 2.45 -25.00 -16.06
C LEU A 408 3.77 -24.70 -15.34
N ALA A 409 4.41 -25.72 -14.75
CA ALA A 409 5.70 -25.61 -14.07
C ALA A 409 6.87 -25.24 -14.99
N ARG A 410 6.72 -25.35 -16.32
CA ARG A 410 7.73 -24.91 -17.30
C ARG A 410 7.70 -23.40 -17.55
N LEU A 411 6.60 -22.72 -17.23
CA LEU A 411 6.50 -21.27 -17.40
C LEU A 411 7.23 -20.55 -16.26
N PRO A 412 7.99 -19.48 -16.52
CA PRO A 412 8.49 -18.62 -15.47
C PRO A 412 7.32 -18.09 -14.63
N VAL A 413 7.41 -18.22 -13.32
CA VAL A 413 6.33 -17.90 -12.40
C VAL A 413 6.87 -17.15 -11.19
N ALA A 414 6.11 -16.20 -10.67
CA ALA A 414 6.41 -15.51 -9.42
C ALA A 414 5.13 -15.19 -8.62
N ALA A 415 5.32 -14.85 -7.35
CA ALA A 415 4.23 -14.47 -6.46
C ALA A 415 3.79 -13.02 -6.67
N THR A 416 4.65 -12.17 -7.21
CA THR A 416 4.31 -10.77 -7.54
C THR A 416 4.68 -10.42 -8.98
N LEU A 417 4.00 -9.43 -9.55
CA LEU A 417 4.31 -8.97 -10.90
C LEU A 417 5.72 -8.36 -10.99
N SER A 418 6.14 -7.64 -9.96
CA SER A 418 7.48 -7.03 -9.90
C SER A 418 8.59 -8.07 -9.87
N GLU A 419 8.43 -9.16 -9.10
CA GLU A 419 9.36 -10.28 -9.10
C GLU A 419 9.43 -10.95 -10.49
N LEU A 420 8.29 -11.21 -11.13
CA LEU A 420 8.27 -11.80 -12.46
C LEU A 420 9.00 -10.91 -13.48
N LYS A 421 8.76 -9.59 -13.44
CA LYS A 421 9.47 -8.63 -14.28
C LYS A 421 10.97 -8.64 -14.00
N ALA A 422 11.38 -8.70 -12.74
CA ALA A 422 12.79 -8.77 -12.36
C ALA A 422 13.45 -10.07 -12.86
N ILE A 423 12.78 -11.22 -12.76
CA ILE A 423 13.23 -12.51 -13.31
C ILE A 423 13.50 -12.39 -14.81
N LEU A 424 12.63 -11.70 -15.54
CA LEU A 424 12.79 -11.50 -16.99
C LEU A 424 13.85 -10.44 -17.36
N LEU A 425 14.09 -9.44 -16.50
CA LEU A 425 15.03 -8.34 -16.75
C LEU A 425 16.48 -8.64 -16.35
N ILE A 426 16.72 -9.36 -15.25
CA ILE A 426 18.05 -9.45 -14.60
C ILE A 426 19.10 -10.22 -15.41
N GLY A 427 18.74 -10.95 -16.47
CA GLY A 427 19.74 -11.78 -17.14
C GLY A 427 19.72 -11.71 -18.65
N ARG A 428 20.40 -10.80 -19.35
CA ARG A 428 20.53 -10.92 -20.82
C ARG A 428 21.11 -12.29 -21.29
N LYS A 429 22.16 -12.81 -20.64
CA LYS A 429 22.70 -14.18 -20.91
C LYS A 429 21.86 -15.34 -20.36
N ALA A 430 20.98 -15.07 -19.40
CA ALA A 430 20.00 -16.04 -18.91
C ALA A 430 18.70 -15.95 -19.72
N HIS A 431 18.42 -14.81 -20.34
CA HIS A 431 17.25 -14.41 -21.11
C HIS A 431 17.31 -15.04 -22.49
N ASP A 432 18.48 -15.18 -23.11
CA ASP A 432 18.59 -15.94 -24.36
C ASP A 432 18.42 -17.45 -24.11
N ARG A 433 18.96 -17.96 -22.99
CA ARG A 433 18.73 -19.35 -22.52
C ARG A 433 17.29 -19.57 -22.05
N GLN A 434 16.66 -18.58 -21.43
CA GLN A 434 15.28 -18.60 -20.97
C GLN A 434 14.33 -18.44 -22.15
N LEU A 435 14.61 -17.59 -23.14
CA LEU A 435 13.91 -17.47 -24.42
C LEU A 435 13.99 -18.76 -25.20
N ALA A 436 15.14 -19.45 -25.21
CA ALA A 436 15.24 -20.78 -25.77
C ALA A 436 14.35 -21.79 -25.00
N ARG A 437 14.31 -21.73 -23.67
CA ARG A 437 13.41 -22.55 -22.83
C ARG A 437 11.93 -22.16 -22.94
N ILE A 438 11.63 -20.89 -23.19
CA ILE A 438 10.29 -20.28 -23.34
C ILE A 438 9.77 -20.57 -24.74
N ALA A 439 10.64 -20.53 -25.76
CA ALA A 439 10.34 -20.99 -27.11
C ALA A 439 10.16 -22.52 -27.14
N ASP A 440 11.01 -23.28 -26.45
CA ASP A 440 10.84 -24.72 -26.23
C ASP A 440 9.52 -25.03 -25.51
N ALA A 441 9.24 -24.33 -24.41
CA ALA A 441 7.96 -24.43 -23.71
C ALA A 441 6.79 -24.05 -24.64
N GLY A 442 6.91 -22.99 -25.44
CA GLY A 442 5.89 -22.58 -26.42
C GLY A 442 5.64 -23.62 -27.51
N ASN A 443 6.70 -24.24 -28.03
CA ASN A 443 6.63 -25.31 -29.01
C ASN A 443 6.00 -26.58 -28.42
N VAL A 444 6.40 -26.96 -27.20
CA VAL A 444 5.80 -28.08 -26.45
C VAL A 444 4.35 -27.79 -26.06
N LEU A 445 4.01 -26.53 -25.80
CA LEU A 445 2.64 -26.08 -25.52
C LEU A 445 1.75 -26.16 -26.78
N ALA A 446 2.32 -25.92 -27.97
CA ALA A 446 1.63 -25.92 -29.25
C ALA A 446 1.46 -27.31 -29.91
N ALA A 447 2.39 -28.26 -29.71
CA ALA A 447 2.29 -29.62 -30.28
C ALA A 447 3.10 -30.66 -29.47
N GLY A 448 2.51 -31.83 -29.20
CA GLY A 448 3.14 -32.87 -28.37
C GLY A 448 4.22 -33.73 -29.05
N SER A 449 5.39 -33.18 -29.40
CA SER A 449 6.59 -33.97 -29.76
C SER A 449 7.90 -33.18 -29.65
N GLU A 450 8.98 -33.84 -29.20
CA GLU A 450 10.41 -33.46 -29.30
C GLU A 450 10.86 -33.44 -30.80
N THR A 451 11.95 -32.83 -31.29
CA THR A 451 13.29 -32.49 -30.73
C THR A 451 13.96 -31.33 -31.52
N LEU A 452 15.02 -30.76 -30.92
CA LEU A 452 15.94 -29.67 -31.36
C LEU A 452 16.49 -29.70 -32.81
N ALA A 453 16.84 -28.51 -33.33
CA ALA A 453 17.97 -28.33 -34.26
C ALA A 453 18.66 -26.95 -34.12
N TYR A 454 19.99 -27.00 -34.08
CA TYR A 454 20.97 -25.96 -33.78
C TYR A 454 21.40 -25.15 -35.03
N TRP A 455 22.03 -23.99 -34.83
CA TRP A 455 22.57 -23.11 -35.87
C TRP A 455 23.65 -23.81 -36.72
N LYS A 456 23.62 -23.60 -38.05
CA LYS A 456 24.62 -24.07 -39.02
C LYS A 456 25.83 -23.13 -39.07
N GLU A 457 27.03 -23.71 -39.09
CA GLU A 457 28.25 -23.04 -39.57
C GLU A 457 28.02 -22.47 -40.97
N CYS A 458 28.22 -21.16 -41.15
CA CYS A 458 27.98 -20.48 -42.43
C CYS A 458 29.32 -20.29 -43.17
N ASP A 459 29.48 -20.98 -44.31
CA ASP A 459 30.66 -20.88 -45.19
C ASP A 459 30.66 -19.61 -46.06
N THR A 460 29.51 -18.92 -46.14
CA THR A 460 29.33 -17.64 -46.84
C THR A 460 29.17 -16.49 -45.83
N PRO A 461 29.88 -15.36 -46.00
CA PRO A 461 29.76 -14.25 -45.06
C PRO A 461 28.32 -13.71 -45.02
N CYS A 462 27.74 -13.65 -43.82
CA CYS A 462 26.39 -13.15 -43.62
C CYS A 462 26.40 -12.00 -42.61
N VAL A 463 25.93 -10.83 -43.03
CA VAL A 463 25.66 -9.72 -42.10
C VAL A 463 24.43 -10.10 -41.29
N PHE A 464 24.57 -10.19 -39.97
CA PHE A 464 23.44 -10.55 -39.09
C PHE A 464 22.95 -9.38 -38.25
N GLU A 465 23.75 -8.33 -38.06
CA GLU A 465 23.38 -7.16 -37.26
C GLU A 465 24.21 -5.92 -37.62
N GLU A 466 23.70 -4.73 -37.30
CA GLU A 466 24.45 -3.47 -37.32
C GLU A 466 24.59 -2.92 -35.89
N TYR A 467 25.82 -2.58 -35.48
CA TYR A 467 26.09 -2.13 -34.11
C TYR A 467 27.11 -0.99 -34.07
N LYS A 468 26.72 0.16 -33.50
CA LYS A 468 27.57 1.38 -33.33
C LYS A 468 28.39 1.78 -34.57
N GLY A 469 27.80 1.68 -35.76
CA GLY A 469 28.47 2.04 -37.02
C GLY A 469 29.30 0.92 -37.65
N TYR A 470 29.19 -0.31 -37.14
CA TYR A 470 29.77 -1.53 -37.72
C TYR A 470 28.68 -2.44 -38.29
N ASN A 471 29.00 -3.16 -39.36
CA ASN A 471 28.26 -4.33 -39.81
C ASN A 471 28.88 -5.57 -39.15
N LEU A 472 28.07 -6.34 -38.43
CA LEU A 472 28.49 -7.60 -37.80
C LEU A 472 28.24 -8.76 -38.76
N VAL A 473 29.30 -9.49 -39.08
CA VAL A 473 29.31 -10.55 -40.09
C VAL A 473 29.72 -11.87 -39.47
N ALA A 474 28.92 -12.91 -39.67
CA ALA A 474 29.27 -14.28 -39.30
C ALA A 474 29.86 -15.00 -40.51
N TRP A 475 31.05 -15.60 -40.36
CA TRP A 475 31.73 -16.32 -41.44
C TRP A 475 32.71 -17.36 -40.90
N ARG A 476 32.60 -18.62 -41.35
CA ARG A 476 33.53 -19.73 -41.04
C ARG A 476 33.88 -19.87 -39.55
N GLY A 477 32.85 -19.84 -38.69
CA GLY A 477 33.01 -20.02 -37.24
C GLY A 477 33.63 -18.82 -36.51
N ARG A 478 33.60 -17.63 -37.13
CA ARG A 478 34.05 -16.36 -36.54
C ARG A 478 33.04 -15.25 -36.78
N PHE A 479 33.11 -14.23 -35.94
CA PHE A 479 32.34 -13.00 -36.03
C PHE A 479 33.28 -11.83 -36.33
N LEU A 480 32.90 -11.01 -37.31
CA LEU A 480 33.64 -9.85 -37.77
C LEU A 480 32.81 -8.59 -37.52
N ALA A 481 33.43 -7.49 -37.11
CA ALA A 481 32.81 -6.17 -37.11
C ALA A 481 33.52 -5.29 -38.13
N LEU A 482 32.80 -4.84 -39.15
CA LEU A 482 33.33 -4.02 -40.25
C LEU A 482 32.74 -2.62 -40.19
N ARG A 483 33.57 -1.60 -39.99
CA ARG A 483 33.10 -0.22 -39.84
C ARG A 483 32.51 0.27 -41.17
N ARG A 484 31.28 0.77 -41.14
CA ARG A 484 30.53 1.15 -42.35
C ARG A 484 31.21 2.23 -43.20
N SER A 485 32.04 3.07 -42.57
CA SER A 485 32.76 4.15 -43.26
C SER A 485 33.89 3.67 -44.19
N ILE A 486 34.32 2.41 -44.12
CA ILE A 486 35.41 1.89 -44.98
C ILE A 486 34.96 1.44 -46.37
N GLY A 487 33.65 1.48 -46.64
CA GLY A 487 33.10 1.07 -47.93
C GLY A 487 33.04 -0.47 -48.11
N PRO A 488 32.89 -0.97 -49.35
CA PRO A 488 32.76 -2.40 -49.61
C PRO A 488 34.04 -3.15 -49.27
N VAL A 489 33.90 -4.23 -48.50
CA VAL A 489 35.01 -5.06 -48.03
C VAL A 489 34.94 -6.42 -48.72
N ASP A 490 36.04 -6.81 -49.38
CA ASP A 490 36.16 -8.13 -50.00
C ASP A 490 36.62 -9.18 -48.98
N LEU A 491 35.69 -10.05 -48.59
CA LEU A 491 35.91 -11.14 -47.63
C LEU A 491 36.36 -12.46 -48.30
N THR A 492 36.72 -12.45 -49.59
CA THR A 492 37.22 -13.66 -50.27
C THR A 492 38.68 -14.01 -49.91
N HIS A 493 39.40 -13.08 -49.29
CA HIS A 493 40.79 -13.23 -48.86
C HIS A 493 40.91 -13.64 -47.37
N ASP A 494 42.09 -14.09 -46.94
CA ASP A 494 42.33 -14.47 -45.54
C ASP A 494 42.15 -13.27 -44.57
N ILE A 495 41.56 -13.53 -43.41
CA ILE A 495 41.22 -12.54 -42.37
C ILE A 495 42.48 -11.80 -41.89
N SER A 496 43.62 -12.49 -41.79
CA SER A 496 44.90 -11.87 -41.43
C SER A 496 45.39 -10.85 -42.47
N ALA A 497 45.14 -11.10 -43.77
CA ALA A 497 45.46 -10.16 -44.83
C ALA A 497 44.49 -8.97 -44.88
N LEU A 498 43.24 -9.18 -44.45
CA LEU A 498 42.24 -8.12 -44.32
C LEU A 498 42.58 -7.16 -43.17
N MET A 499 42.89 -7.69 -41.99
CA MET A 499 43.26 -6.87 -40.82
C MET A 499 44.55 -6.08 -41.03
N ALA A 500 45.46 -6.53 -41.89
CA ALA A 500 46.70 -5.80 -42.21
C ALA A 500 46.48 -4.59 -43.15
N ARG A 501 45.37 -4.53 -43.89
CA ARG A 501 45.08 -3.46 -44.88
C ARG A 501 44.19 -2.34 -44.33
N HIS A 502 43.60 -2.53 -43.15
CA HIS A 502 42.68 -1.58 -42.51
C HIS A 502 43.18 -1.19 -41.12
N ALA A 503 42.73 -0.05 -40.60
CA ALA A 503 43.07 0.35 -39.23
C ALA A 503 42.49 -0.65 -38.22
N LEU A 504 43.19 -0.84 -37.09
CA LEU A 504 42.82 -1.85 -36.07
C LEU A 504 41.41 -1.63 -35.47
N GLU A 505 40.91 -0.40 -35.55
CA GLU A 505 39.57 -0.02 -35.08
C GLU A 505 38.47 -0.22 -36.13
N ASP A 506 38.81 -0.41 -37.40
CA ASP A 506 37.83 -0.47 -38.50
C ASP A 506 37.40 -1.92 -38.83
N VAL A 507 38.22 -2.91 -38.47
CA VAL A 507 37.95 -4.34 -38.68
C VAL A 507 38.33 -5.12 -37.42
N LEU A 508 37.32 -5.64 -36.71
CA LEU A 508 37.48 -6.47 -35.52
C LEU A 508 37.05 -7.91 -35.82
N ALA A 509 37.68 -8.89 -35.18
CA ALA A 509 37.34 -10.30 -35.34
C ALA A 509 37.35 -11.00 -33.97
N SER A 510 36.36 -11.86 -33.73
CA SER A 510 36.27 -12.70 -32.53
C SER A 510 35.64 -14.06 -32.83
N HIS A 511 35.83 -15.01 -31.93
CA HIS A 511 35.11 -16.29 -31.94
C HIS A 511 33.75 -16.21 -31.22
N ASP A 512 33.50 -15.10 -30.53
CA ASP A 512 32.30 -14.85 -29.74
C ASP A 512 31.78 -13.42 -29.97
N VAL A 513 30.46 -13.26 -30.06
CA VAL A 513 29.83 -11.96 -30.36
C VAL A 513 29.94 -11.01 -29.16
N ASP A 514 29.90 -11.50 -27.92
CA ASP A 514 30.03 -10.63 -26.75
C ASP A 514 31.45 -10.07 -26.63
N ASP A 515 32.46 -10.87 -26.96
CA ASP A 515 33.85 -10.41 -27.05
C ASP A 515 34.01 -9.38 -28.19
N LEU A 516 33.35 -9.59 -29.33
CA LEU A 516 33.37 -8.65 -30.46
C LEU A 516 32.68 -7.31 -30.10
N ILE A 517 31.53 -7.36 -29.43
CA ILE A 517 30.81 -6.18 -28.94
C ILE A 517 31.62 -5.51 -27.84
N SER A 518 32.25 -6.26 -26.94
CA SER A 518 33.15 -5.71 -25.92
C SER A 518 34.35 -5.01 -26.53
N HIS A 519 34.87 -5.48 -27.68
CA HIS A 519 35.89 -4.77 -28.43
C HIS A 519 35.37 -3.49 -29.09
N ILE A 520 34.17 -3.50 -29.68
CA ILE A 520 33.53 -2.29 -30.22
C ILE A 520 33.25 -1.26 -29.11
N ASP A 521 32.87 -1.75 -27.92
CA ASP A 521 32.60 -0.95 -26.74
C ASP A 521 33.88 -0.52 -26.00
N GLY A 522 35.05 -1.04 -26.38
CA GLY A 522 36.36 -0.67 -25.87
C GLY A 522 36.74 -1.30 -24.51
N ILE A 523 36.15 -2.44 -24.13
CA ILE A 523 36.22 -3.01 -22.76
C ILE A 523 36.88 -4.40 -22.70
N SER A 524 38.03 -4.64 -23.33
CA SER A 524 38.92 -5.65 -22.74
C SER A 524 40.39 -5.41 -23.03
N SER A 525 41.13 -5.12 -21.95
CA SER A 525 42.58 -4.98 -21.92
C SER A 525 43.08 -3.84 -22.82
N ALA A 526 43.22 -2.63 -22.29
CA ALA A 526 44.45 -2.25 -21.58
C ALA A 526 45.73 -2.63 -22.29
N MET A 527 45.74 -2.85 -23.59
CA MET A 527 46.90 -3.44 -24.20
C MET A 527 47.10 -2.76 -25.54
N ARG A 528 47.72 -1.60 -25.57
CA ARG A 528 48.97 -1.36 -24.83
C ARG A 528 49.23 0.09 -24.52
N LEU A 529 48.51 1.01 -25.16
CA LEU A 529 48.97 2.39 -25.25
C LEU A 529 48.32 3.37 -24.28
N ALA A 530 47.11 3.12 -23.82
CA ALA A 530 46.55 3.99 -22.79
C ALA A 530 47.38 3.91 -21.48
N SER A 531 48.07 2.77 -21.28
CA SER A 531 49.14 2.61 -20.28
C SER A 531 50.33 3.56 -20.50
N GLU A 532 50.66 3.95 -21.73
CA GLU A 532 51.67 5.00 -22.02
C GLU A 532 51.14 6.40 -21.65
N LEU A 533 49.89 6.69 -21.99
CA LEU A 533 49.28 8.00 -21.75
C LEU A 533 49.09 8.28 -20.25
N SER A 534 48.71 7.26 -19.48
CA SER A 534 48.56 7.36 -18.03
C SER A 534 49.90 7.55 -17.31
N ALA A 535 51.02 7.11 -17.90
CA ALA A 535 52.37 7.39 -17.38
C ALA A 535 52.79 8.85 -17.62
N GLN A 536 52.50 9.42 -18.80
CA GLN A 536 52.84 10.81 -19.12
C GLN A 536 51.99 11.85 -18.38
N LEU A 537 50.70 11.58 -18.18
CA LEU A 537 49.78 12.47 -17.44
C LEU A 537 50.06 12.52 -15.93
N GLY A 538 50.64 11.46 -15.36
CA GLY A 538 51.04 11.42 -13.95
C GLY A 538 52.23 12.31 -13.62
N GLU A 539 53.25 12.34 -14.49
CA GLU A 539 54.44 13.20 -14.37
C GLU A 539 54.09 14.69 -14.47
N LEU A 540 53.25 15.07 -15.44
CA LEU A 540 52.82 16.46 -15.66
C LEU A 540 51.97 17.03 -14.52
N ARG A 541 51.09 16.21 -13.92
CA ARG A 541 50.23 16.64 -12.80
C ARG A 541 50.99 16.79 -11.49
N LYS A 542 52.00 15.95 -11.23
CA LYS A 542 52.92 16.15 -10.08
C LYS A 542 53.73 17.43 -10.23
N ALA A 543 54.20 17.75 -11.43
CA ALA A 543 54.93 19.00 -11.70
C ALA A 543 54.05 20.25 -11.54
N GLN A 544 52.78 20.21 -11.98
CA GLN A 544 51.84 21.33 -11.83
C GLN A 544 51.33 21.51 -10.39
N GLY A 545 51.08 20.42 -9.66
CA GLY A 545 50.65 20.48 -8.26
C GLY A 545 51.71 21.10 -7.33
N LEU A 546 52.97 20.64 -7.48
CA LEU A 546 54.09 21.20 -6.71
C LEU A 546 54.38 22.67 -7.06
N ALA A 547 54.17 23.08 -8.32
CA ALA A 547 54.30 24.48 -8.72
C ALA A 547 53.17 25.36 -8.15
N SER A 548 51.94 24.86 -8.08
CA SER A 548 50.79 25.60 -7.55
C SER A 548 50.84 25.74 -6.03
N GLU A 549 51.19 24.68 -5.30
CA GLU A 549 51.37 24.75 -3.83
C GLU A 549 52.52 25.68 -3.44
N ARG A 550 53.61 25.69 -4.21
CA ARG A 550 54.74 26.61 -3.97
C ARG A 550 54.35 28.07 -4.18
N LEU A 551 53.50 28.35 -5.19
CA LEU A 551 52.99 29.68 -5.47
C LEU A 551 51.98 30.17 -4.41
N GLU A 552 51.14 29.27 -3.88
CA GLU A 552 50.23 29.58 -2.78
C GLU A 552 50.97 29.80 -1.47
N LEU A 553 51.97 28.98 -1.14
CA LEU A 553 52.81 29.17 0.03
C LEU A 553 53.58 30.51 -0.03
N GLU A 554 54.15 30.87 -1.18
CA GLU A 554 54.82 32.18 -1.36
C GLU A 554 53.83 33.35 -1.20
N ARG A 555 52.60 33.24 -1.72
CA ARG A 555 51.56 34.26 -1.54
C ARG A 555 51.11 34.40 -0.09
N VAL A 556 50.94 33.29 0.62
CA VAL A 556 50.56 33.30 2.04
C VAL A 556 51.70 33.87 2.90
N GLU A 557 52.97 33.53 2.59
CA GLU A 557 54.12 34.10 3.29
C GLU A 557 54.27 35.61 3.04
N GLN A 558 54.03 36.05 1.80
CA GLN A 558 54.08 37.47 1.44
C GLN A 558 52.95 38.25 2.12
N ALA A 559 51.72 37.75 2.10
CA ALA A 559 50.58 38.37 2.79
C ALA A 559 50.80 38.44 4.30
N LYS A 560 51.44 37.42 4.89
CA LYS A 560 51.77 37.42 6.32
C LYS A 560 52.87 38.43 6.66
N ARG A 561 53.87 38.61 5.80
CA ARG A 561 54.89 39.66 5.96
C ARG A 561 54.31 41.05 5.81
N GLU A 562 53.40 41.27 4.86
CA GLU A 562 52.71 42.55 4.69
C GLU A 562 51.84 42.87 5.91
N ALA A 563 51.05 41.92 6.40
CA ALA A 563 50.23 42.11 7.60
C ALA A 563 51.07 42.39 8.87
N ASP A 564 52.22 41.72 9.02
CA ASP A 564 53.13 41.97 10.15
C ASP A 564 53.82 43.34 10.03
N LEU A 565 54.09 43.80 8.80
CA LEU A 565 54.61 45.15 8.55
C LEU A 565 53.56 46.22 8.86
N GLU A 566 52.31 46.04 8.41
CA GLU A 566 51.18 46.92 8.71
C GLU A 566 50.93 47.00 10.21
N HIS A 567 50.93 45.85 10.90
CA HIS A 567 50.76 45.83 12.35
C HIS A 567 51.90 46.59 13.07
N ARG A 568 53.14 46.45 12.62
CA ARG A 568 54.27 47.21 13.18
C ARG A 568 54.17 48.70 12.88
N ILE A 569 53.67 49.09 11.70
CA ILE A 569 53.40 50.49 11.36
C ILE A 569 52.30 51.05 12.26
N ASP A 570 51.19 50.36 12.44
CA ASP A 570 50.09 50.77 13.33
C ASP A 570 50.57 50.91 14.79
N VAL A 571 51.41 49.99 15.26
CA VAL A 571 51.99 50.08 16.61
C VAL A 571 52.94 51.28 16.72
N LEU A 572 53.69 51.62 15.67
CA LEU A 572 54.55 52.80 15.65
C LEU A 572 53.74 54.09 15.57
N GLU A 573 52.69 54.15 14.75
CA GLU A 573 51.79 55.30 14.62
C GLU A 573 50.96 55.51 15.88
N GLY A 574 50.44 54.44 16.50
CA GLY A 574 49.76 54.49 17.79
C GLY A 574 50.68 55.00 18.90
N ASN A 575 51.93 54.53 18.95
CA ASN A 575 52.91 55.04 19.90
C ASN A 575 53.33 56.48 19.61
N ALA A 576 53.38 56.89 18.33
CA ALA A 576 53.63 58.27 17.93
C ALA A 576 52.45 59.17 18.33
N PHE A 577 51.20 58.74 18.15
CA PHE A 577 49.99 59.46 18.57
C PHE A 577 49.87 59.58 20.08
N VAL A 578 50.24 58.56 20.85
CA VAL A 578 50.29 58.64 22.32
C VAL A 578 51.41 59.59 22.79
N ARG A 579 52.56 59.61 22.11
CA ARG A 579 53.64 60.58 22.39
C ARG A 579 53.26 62.01 21.98
N LEU A 580 52.61 62.20 20.83
CA LEU A 580 52.16 63.51 20.35
C LEU A 580 50.98 64.04 21.19
N GLY A 581 50.05 63.17 21.58
CA GLY A 581 48.93 63.50 22.47
C GLY A 581 49.40 63.92 23.86
N ARG A 582 50.43 63.27 24.42
CA ARG A 582 51.09 63.73 25.66
C ARG A 582 51.86 65.04 25.47
N PHE A 583 52.44 65.27 24.29
CA PHE A 583 53.14 66.53 23.98
C PHE A 583 52.17 67.71 23.81
N VAL A 584 51.07 67.54 23.06
CA VAL A 584 50.04 68.56 22.82
C VAL A 584 49.22 68.85 24.09
N SER A 585 48.90 67.82 24.89
CA SER A 585 48.26 68.01 26.21
C SER A 585 49.18 68.73 27.20
N GLY A 586 50.50 68.56 27.08
CA GLY A 586 51.51 69.29 27.86
C GLY A 586 51.70 70.75 27.41
N LEU A 587 51.49 71.04 26.12
CA LEU A 587 51.64 72.38 25.53
C LEU A 587 50.41 73.28 25.73
N PHE A 588 49.19 72.72 25.77
CA PHE A 588 47.96 73.51 25.95
C PHE A 588 47.50 73.68 27.41
N ARG A 589 48.12 73.01 28.39
CA ARG A 589 47.91 73.29 29.83
C ARG A 589 48.91 74.28 30.43
N ARG A 590 49.73 74.94 29.59
CA ARG A 590 50.48 76.15 29.94
C ARG A 590 49.98 77.32 29.09
N LYS A 591 48.77 77.81 29.39
CA LYS A 591 48.27 79.20 29.21
C LYS A 591 46.74 79.22 29.16
N THR A 592 46.09 79.05 30.31
CA THR A 592 45.14 79.99 30.93
C THR A 592 44.59 79.39 32.21
#